data_AF-A0A2E3S7R4-F1
#
_entry.id   AF-A0A2E3S7R4-F1
#
_cell.length_a   1.000
_cell.length_b   1.000
_cell.length_c   1.000
_cell.angle_alpha   90.00
_cell.angle_beta   90.00
_cell.angle_gamma   90.00
#
_symmetry.space_group_name_H-M   'P 1'
#
loop_
_entity.id
_entity.type
_entity.pdbx_description
1 polymer ?
#
loop_
_entity_poly.entity_id
_entity_poly.type
_entity_poly.pdbx_seq_one_letter_code
_entity_poly.pdbx_strand_id
1 'polypeptide(L)'
;MKTSLARIEVQNVFCPKCSNKIKRALQKIKDIRNVCAYSSDSLITFNFIRANELSVALNTPAELGYPPKGDKIERGNYVHPLCVCIKNRHNGSTIDKNLLGYDHQKRKLNDALKKAS
;
A
#
# COMPACT_ATOMS: atom_id res chain seq x y z
N MET A 1 -24.93 11.15 15.59
CA MET A 1 -24.71 11.15 14.12
C MET A 1 -24.74 9.71 13.65
N LYS A 2 -25.47 9.40 12.57
CA LYS A 2 -25.48 8.04 11.98
C LYS A 2 -24.18 7.85 11.20
N THR A 3 -23.53 6.70 11.38
CA THR A 3 -22.33 6.30 10.64
C THR A 3 -22.59 5.01 9.89
N SER A 4 -22.00 4.86 8.71
CA SER A 4 -22.00 3.61 7.93
C SER A 4 -20.64 2.92 8.05
N LEU A 5 -20.61 1.59 7.93
CA LEU A 5 -19.38 0.79 8.00
C LEU A 5 -18.88 0.48 6.58
N ALA A 6 -17.59 0.70 6.34
CA ALA A 6 -16.88 0.27 5.14
C ALA A 6 -15.84 -0.79 5.47
N ARG A 7 -15.60 -1.69 4.52
CA ARG A 7 -14.62 -2.77 4.59
C ARG A 7 -13.81 -2.79 3.30
N ILE A 8 -12.49 -2.81 3.42
CA ILE A 8 -11.53 -2.85 2.31
C ILE A 8 -10.63 -4.04 2.53
N GLU A 9 -10.77 -5.05 1.68
CA GLU A 9 -9.76 -6.11 1.59
C GLU A 9 -8.62 -5.61 0.71
N VAL A 10 -7.39 -5.73 1.19
CA VAL A 10 -6.18 -5.35 0.44
C VAL A 10 -5.47 -6.60 -0.08
N GLN A 11 -4.66 -6.43 -1.13
CA GLN A 11 -3.99 -7.55 -1.79
C GLN A 11 -2.89 -8.19 -0.94
N ASN A 12 -2.20 -7.40 -0.12
CA ASN A 12 -1.00 -7.83 0.61
C ASN A 12 -1.19 -7.71 2.14
N VAL A 13 -0.67 -8.70 2.87
CA VAL A 13 -0.54 -8.65 4.33
C VAL A 13 0.42 -7.53 4.77
N PHE A 14 0.25 -7.03 5.99
CA PHE A 14 1.08 -5.95 6.53
C PHE A 14 1.41 -6.17 8.01
N CYS A 15 2.52 -5.61 8.51
CA CYS A 15 2.89 -5.75 9.91
C CYS A 15 2.10 -4.80 10.83
N PRO A 16 2.10 -5.01 12.17
CA PRO A 16 1.44 -4.11 13.12
C PRO A 16 1.89 -2.63 13.02
N LYS A 17 3.16 -2.37 12.67
CA LYS A 17 3.65 -1.00 12.43
C LYS A 17 2.99 -0.36 11.20
N CYS A 18 2.87 -1.12 10.11
CA CYS A 18 2.19 -0.68 8.89
C CYS A 18 0.68 -0.52 9.10
N SER A 19 0.05 -1.41 9.90
CA SER A 19 -1.33 -1.24 10.36
C SER A 19 -1.54 0.12 11.03
N ASN A 20 -0.65 0.50 11.96
CA ASN A 20 -0.73 1.82 12.59
C ASN A 20 -0.53 2.98 11.62
N LYS A 21 0.34 2.84 10.60
CA LYS A 21 0.53 3.86 9.56
C LYS A 21 -0.75 4.06 8.74
N ILE A 22 -1.38 2.96 8.30
CA ILE A 22 -2.65 2.97 7.56
C ILE A 22 -3.75 3.62 8.42
N LYS A 23 -3.88 3.19 9.68
CA LYS A 23 -4.86 3.76 10.63
C LYS A 23 -4.69 5.26 10.76
N ARG A 24 -3.47 5.74 10.99
CA ARG A 24 -3.18 7.17 11.12
C ARG A 24 -3.48 7.96 9.85
N ALA A 25 -3.26 7.37 8.67
CA ALA A 25 -3.58 8.03 7.40
C ALA A 25 -5.10 8.19 7.24
N LEU A 26 -5.86 7.11 7.45
CA LEU A 26 -7.32 7.13 7.34
C LEU A 26 -7.99 8.01 8.41
N GLN A 27 -7.43 8.08 9.62
CA GLN A 27 -7.93 8.94 10.69
C GLN A 27 -7.78 10.44 10.40
N LYS A 28 -6.93 10.84 9.44
CA LYS A 28 -6.81 12.23 9.01
C LYS A 28 -7.93 12.65 8.06
N ILE A 29 -8.64 11.69 7.47
CA ILE A 29 -9.75 11.97 6.57
C ILE A 29 -10.93 12.42 7.40
N LYS A 30 -11.54 13.55 7.00
CA LYS A 30 -12.71 14.09 7.68
C LYS A 30 -13.83 13.05 7.66
N ASP A 31 -14.65 13.04 8.71
CA ASP A 31 -15.83 12.18 8.78
C ASP A 31 -15.57 10.66 8.77
N ILE A 32 -14.30 10.24 8.86
CA ILE A 32 -13.88 8.86 9.10
C ILE A 32 -13.56 8.63 10.58
N ARG A 33 -14.08 7.53 11.13
CA ARG A 33 -13.94 7.15 12.54
C ARG A 33 -13.76 5.65 12.68
N ASN A 34 -13.37 5.21 13.89
CA ASN A 34 -13.29 3.79 14.26
C ASN A 34 -12.48 2.94 13.26
N VAL A 35 -11.32 3.44 12.85
CA VAL A 35 -10.47 2.74 11.88
C VAL A 35 -9.78 1.55 12.54
N CYS A 36 -10.04 0.35 12.02
CA CYS A 36 -9.39 -0.90 12.40
C CYS A 36 -8.69 -1.50 11.17
N ALA A 37 -7.43 -1.90 11.32
CA ALA A 37 -6.64 -2.53 10.26
C ALA A 37 -6.10 -3.87 10.79
N TYR A 38 -6.66 -4.94 10.26
CA TYR A 38 -6.41 -6.34 10.59
C TYR A 38 -5.30 -6.86 9.68
N SER A 39 -4.08 -6.86 10.20
CA SER A 39 -2.87 -7.27 9.48
C SER A 39 -2.92 -8.71 8.97
N SER A 40 -3.46 -9.63 9.78
CA SER A 40 -3.51 -11.06 9.46
C SER A 40 -4.53 -11.37 8.37
N ASP A 41 -5.62 -10.61 8.34
CA ASP A 41 -6.74 -10.84 7.42
C ASP A 41 -6.64 -9.97 6.15
N SER A 42 -5.59 -9.15 6.03
CA SER A 42 -5.45 -8.14 4.97
C SER A 42 -6.71 -7.29 4.81
N LEU A 43 -7.30 -6.88 5.95
CA LEU A 43 -8.60 -6.23 6.00
C LEU A 43 -8.49 -4.90 6.74
N ILE A 44 -9.09 -3.86 6.17
CA ILE A 44 -9.25 -2.56 6.80
C ILE A 44 -10.73 -2.26 6.92
N THR A 45 -11.14 -1.72 8.07
CA THR A 45 -12.52 -1.34 8.34
C THR A 45 -12.55 0.04 8.96
N PHE A 46 -13.59 0.81 8.66
CA PHE A 46 -13.79 2.13 9.24
C PHE A 46 -15.25 2.55 9.11
N ASN A 47 -15.64 3.48 9.97
CA ASN A 47 -16.93 4.13 9.90
C ASN A 47 -16.80 5.44 9.15
N PHE A 48 -17.79 5.78 8.33
CA PHE A 48 -17.86 7.06 7.63
C PHE A 48 -19.23 7.71 7.82
N ILE A 49 -19.27 9.04 7.82
CA ILE A 49 -20.53 9.82 7.92
C ILE A 49 -21.02 10.23 6.52
N ARG A 50 -20.11 10.60 5.61
CA ARG A 50 -20.44 11.10 4.27
C ARG A 50 -19.76 10.25 3.20
N ALA A 51 -20.46 9.98 2.11
CA ALA A 51 -19.96 9.17 1.00
C ALA A 51 -18.87 9.87 0.17
N ASN A 52 -18.76 11.21 0.24
CA ASN A 52 -17.77 11.95 -0.54
C ASN A 52 -16.32 11.64 -0.12
N GLU A 53 -16.10 11.26 1.14
CA GLU A 53 -14.77 10.90 1.67
C GLU A 53 -14.43 9.41 1.45
N LEU A 54 -15.39 8.61 0.98
CA LEU A 54 -15.21 7.18 0.81
C LEU A 54 -14.19 6.86 -0.30
N SER A 55 -14.21 7.61 -1.40
CA SER A 55 -13.24 7.45 -2.50
C SER A 55 -11.82 7.74 -2.04
N VAL A 56 -11.62 8.81 -1.26
CA VAL A 56 -10.31 9.17 -0.68
C VAL A 56 -9.82 8.05 0.25
N ALA A 57 -10.71 7.50 1.07
CA ALA A 57 -10.39 6.42 1.99
C ALA A 57 -10.08 5.08 1.30
N LEU A 58 -10.73 4.80 0.17
CA LEU A 58 -10.45 3.63 -0.66
C LEU A 58 -9.09 3.72 -1.35
N ASN A 59 -8.70 4.93 -1.76
CA ASN A 59 -7.43 5.16 -2.45
C ASN A 59 -6.23 5.28 -1.47
N THR A 60 -6.47 5.72 -0.23
CA THR A 60 -5.40 5.91 0.76
C THR A 60 -4.54 4.65 1.01
N PRO A 61 -5.10 3.44 1.17
CA PRO A 61 -4.31 2.21 1.24
C PRO A 61 -3.44 1.98 -0.01
N ALA A 62 -3.96 2.23 -1.21
CA ALA A 62 -3.22 2.07 -2.46
C ALA A 62 -2.01 3.02 -2.55
N GLU A 63 -2.18 4.28 -2.15
CA GLU A 63 -1.09 5.28 -2.06
C GLU A 63 0.01 4.87 -1.06
N LEU A 64 -0.33 4.04 -0.08
CA LEU A 64 0.61 3.49 0.89
C LEU A 64 1.24 2.16 0.43
N GLY A 65 0.90 1.67 -0.75
CA GLY A 65 1.35 0.39 -1.30
C GLY A 65 0.51 -0.82 -0.87
N TYR A 66 -0.69 -0.61 -0.33
CA TYR A 66 -1.65 -1.65 0.06
C TYR A 66 -2.95 -1.54 -0.76
N PRO A 67 -2.89 -1.81 -2.07
CA PRO A 67 -4.05 -1.63 -2.94
C PRO A 67 -5.19 -2.59 -2.56
N PRO A 68 -6.45 -2.15 -2.68
CA PRO A 68 -7.63 -3.00 -2.58
C PRO A 68 -7.56 -4.24 -3.48
N LYS A 69 -8.19 -5.34 -3.06
CA LYS A 69 -8.35 -6.53 -3.90
C LYS A 69 -9.20 -6.19 -5.12
N GLY A 70 -8.75 -6.64 -6.28
CA GLY A 70 -9.40 -6.37 -7.57
C GLY A 70 -8.87 -5.13 -8.30
N ASP A 71 -8.13 -4.25 -7.61
CA ASP A 71 -7.49 -3.11 -8.26
C ASP A 71 -6.36 -3.57 -9.18
N LYS A 72 -6.41 -3.11 -10.43
CA LYS A 72 -5.33 -3.33 -11.40
C LYS A 72 -4.18 -2.40 -11.08
N ILE A 73 -3.09 -2.99 -10.60
CA ILE A 73 -1.83 -2.27 -10.46
C ILE A 73 -1.15 -2.22 -11.82
N GLU A 74 -1.18 -1.06 -12.48
CA GLU A 74 -0.39 -0.83 -13.67
C GLU A 74 1.07 -0.52 -13.31
N ARG A 75 2.02 -0.95 -14.15
CA ARG A 75 3.46 -0.76 -13.92
C ARG A 75 3.88 0.69 -13.64
N GLY A 76 3.15 1.67 -14.18
CA GLY A 76 3.42 3.10 -13.96
C GLY A 76 2.96 3.64 -12.61
N ASN A 77 1.97 3.00 -11.98
CA ASN A 77 1.33 3.45 -10.74
C ASN A 77 1.60 2.50 -9.56
N TYR A 78 2.49 1.53 -9.75
CA TYR A 78 2.82 0.57 -8.70
C TYR A 78 3.61 1.24 -7.58
N VAL A 79 2.96 1.38 -6.43
CA VAL A 79 3.63 1.72 -5.17
C VAL A 79 4.02 0.41 -4.50
N HIS A 80 5.31 0.09 -4.51
CA HIS A 80 5.82 -1.13 -3.87
C HIS A 80 5.45 -1.11 -2.38
N PRO A 81 4.82 -2.17 -1.82
CA PRO A 81 4.52 -2.23 -0.40
C PRO A 81 5.83 -2.16 0.40
N LEU A 82 6.09 -1.02 1.03
CA LEU A 82 7.30 -0.76 1.83
C LEU A 82 7.23 -1.43 3.22
N CYS A 83 6.52 -2.55 3.37
CA CYS A 83 6.49 -3.27 4.63
C CYS A 83 7.82 -3.99 4.87
N VAL A 84 8.83 -3.23 5.34
CA VAL A 84 10.18 -3.73 5.68
C VAL A 84 10.20 -4.63 6.93
N CYS A 85 9.08 -4.76 7.63
CA CYS A 85 8.97 -5.57 8.86
C CYS A 85 9.27 -7.05 8.66
N ILE A 86 9.22 -7.57 7.42
CA ILE A 86 9.49 -8.97 7.09
C ILE A 86 10.99 -9.28 7.18
N LYS A 87 11.88 -8.27 7.16
CA LYS A 87 13.34 -8.48 7.14
C LYS A 87 13.96 -8.97 8.46
N ASN A 88 13.21 -9.10 9.56
CA ASN A 88 13.77 -9.45 10.88
C ASN A 88 13.25 -10.76 11.50
N ARG A 89 12.61 -11.65 10.74
CA ARG A 89 12.40 -13.03 11.19
C ARG A 89 12.76 -13.99 10.05
N HIS A 90 13.80 -14.80 10.30
CA HIS A 90 14.37 -15.87 9.47
C HIS A 90 15.47 -15.48 8.48
N ASN A 91 16.69 -15.93 8.82
CA ASN A 91 17.72 -16.35 7.88
C ASN A 91 17.08 -17.13 6.71
N GLY A 92 17.39 -16.69 5.49
CA GLY A 92 17.21 -17.48 4.26
C GLY A 92 15.79 -17.54 3.68
N SER A 93 15.48 -16.63 2.74
CA SER A 93 14.69 -16.98 1.55
C SER A 93 14.71 -15.82 0.55
N THR A 94 15.42 -16.05 -0.54
CA THR A 94 15.18 -15.61 -1.91
C THR A 94 14.47 -14.27 -2.08
N ILE A 95 15.27 -13.21 -2.24
CA ILE A 95 14.88 -12.09 -3.09
C ILE A 95 14.48 -12.69 -4.44
N ASP A 96 13.23 -12.51 -4.83
CA ASP A 96 12.76 -12.80 -6.18
C ASP A 96 13.66 -12.01 -7.15
N LYS A 97 14.65 -12.70 -7.72
CA LYS A 97 15.74 -12.10 -8.50
C LYS A 97 15.24 -11.39 -9.77
N ASN A 98 13.95 -11.54 -10.09
CA ASN A 98 13.30 -10.87 -11.21
C ASN A 98 13.11 -9.36 -11.02
N LEU A 99 13.24 -8.82 -9.80
CA LEU A 99 13.16 -7.37 -9.59
C LEU A 99 14.54 -6.66 -9.62
N LEU A 100 15.63 -7.41 -9.45
CA LEU A 100 17.00 -6.85 -9.46
C LEU A 100 17.58 -6.66 -10.87
N GLY A 101 16.92 -7.18 -11.91
CA GLY A 101 17.31 -6.97 -13.31
C GLY A 101 17.05 -5.53 -13.81
N TYR A 102 16.07 -4.83 -13.23
CA TYR A 102 15.62 -3.53 -13.73
C TYR A 102 16.53 -2.36 -13.33
N ASP A 103 17.19 -2.42 -12.17
CA ASP A 103 18.15 -1.39 -11.74
C ASP A 103 19.43 -1.38 -12.60
N HIS A 104 19.76 -2.49 -13.26
CA HIS A 104 20.89 -2.54 -14.19
C HIS A 104 20.53 -2.00 -15.57
N GLN A 105 19.33 -2.32 -16.08
CA GLN A 105 18.84 -1.80 -17.36
C GLN A 105 18.60 -0.28 -17.31
N LYS A 106 18.08 0.25 -16.20
CA LYS A 106 17.85 1.70 -16.03
C LYS A 106 19.15 2.50 -15.94
N ARG A 107 20.20 1.93 -15.33
CA ARG A 107 21.55 2.51 -15.35
C ARG A 107 22.12 2.54 -16.77
N LYS A 108 22.05 1.43 -17.51
CA LYS A 108 22.51 1.40 -18.90
C LYS A 108 21.77 2.37 -19.81
N LEU A 109 20.46 2.52 -19.64
CA LEU A 109 19.66 3.48 -20.42
C LEU A 109 20.03 4.94 -20.10
N ASN A 110 20.21 5.27 -18.82
CA ASN A 110 20.62 6.62 -18.41
C ASN A 110 22.05 6.96 -18.81
N ASP A 111 22.97 5.98 -18.77
CA ASP A 111 24.33 6.16 -19.26
C ASP A 111 24.39 6.30 -20.78
N ALA A 112 23.50 5.62 -21.52
CA ALA A 112 23.37 5.78 -22.97
C ALA A 112 22.80 7.16 -23.33
N LEU A 113 21.79 7.65 -22.60
CA LEU A 113 21.21 8.97 -22.80
C LEU A 113 22.20 10.10 -22.48
N LYS A 114 23.02 9.95 -21.44
CA LYS A 114 24.09 10.91 -21.11
C LYS A 114 25.22 10.98 -22.13
N LYS A 115 25.46 9.91 -22.90
CA LYS A 115 26.48 9.89 -23.96
C LYS A 115 25.97 10.43 -25.31
N ALA A 116 24.66 10.66 -25.41
CA ALA A 116 24.01 11.21 -26.60
C ALA A 116 23.69 12.72 -26.46
N SER A 117 24.10 13.36 -25.36
CA SER A 117 24.15 14.81 -25.17
C SER A 117 25.60 15.28 -25.17
#